data_AF-A0A7M3U8B4-F1
#
_entry.id   AF-A0A7M3U8B4-F1
#
_cell.length_a   1.000
_cell.length_b   1.000
_cell.length_c   1.000
_cell.angle_alpha   90.00
_cell.angle_beta   90.00
_cell.angle_gamma   90.00
#
_symmetry.space_group_name_H-M   'P 1'
#
loop_
_entity.id
_entity.type
_entity.pdbx_description
1 polymer ?
#
loop_
_entity_poly.entity_id
_entity_poly.type
_entity_poly.pdbx_seq_one_letter_code
_entity_poly.pdbx_strand_id
1 'polypeptide(L)'
;MTFLHLTFYSTFTLSSLGLAFHRTHLISILLCLESMMLSMYIALSLWPIQTQTASSTLMPILMLAFSACEAGTGLAILVASTRTHGSDHLHNFNLLQC
;
A
#
# COMPACT_ATOMS: atom_id res chain seq x y z
N MET A 1 2.29 -16.35 18.39
CA MET A 1 3.00 -15.07 18.59
C MET A 1 4.11 -14.89 17.55
N THR A 2 5.10 -15.77 17.45
CA THR A 2 6.15 -15.71 16.42
C THR A 2 5.63 -15.89 14.99
N PHE A 3 4.69 -16.81 14.76
CA PHE A 3 4.13 -17.05 13.42
C PHE A 3 3.41 -15.83 12.83
N LEU A 4 2.64 -15.10 13.65
CA LEU A 4 1.92 -13.89 13.21
C LEU A 4 2.90 -12.75 12.84
N HIS A 5 3.94 -12.55 13.65
CA HIS A 5 5.00 -11.61 13.30
C HIS A 5 5.72 -12.03 12.01
N LEU A 6 6.02 -13.32 11.85
CA LEU A 6 6.64 -13.83 10.62
C LEU A 6 5.75 -13.61 9.39
N THR A 7 4.44 -13.85 9.48
CA THR A 7 3.50 -13.57 8.39
C THR A 7 3.38 -12.07 8.08
N PHE A 8 3.42 -11.21 9.09
CA PHE A 8 3.45 -9.76 8.88
C PHE A 8 4.73 -9.33 8.16
N TYR A 9 5.90 -9.72 8.66
CA TYR A 9 7.17 -9.34 8.06
C TYR A 9 7.33 -9.92 6.64
N SER A 10 6.86 -11.15 6.40
CA SER A 10 6.94 -11.75 5.06
C SER A 10 6.00 -11.07 4.06
N THR A 11 4.77 -10.72 4.46
CA THR A 11 3.83 -10.00 3.58
C THR A 11 4.29 -8.57 3.30
N PHE A 12 4.84 -7.87 4.29
CA PHE A 12 5.40 -6.53 4.11
C PHE A 12 6.66 -6.52 3.22
N THR A 13 7.56 -7.49 3.41
CA THR A 13 8.76 -7.61 2.54
C THR A 13 8.40 -8.04 1.13
N LEU A 14 7.44 -8.94 0.94
CA LEU A 14 7.01 -9.35 -0.40
C LEU A 14 6.32 -8.22 -1.17
N SER A 15 5.47 -7.43 -0.50
CA SER A 15 4.82 -6.26 -1.10
C SER A 15 5.82 -5.15 -1.45
N SER A 16 6.85 -4.92 -0.63
CA SER A 16 7.94 -3.96 -0.94
C SER A 16 8.84 -4.41 -2.07
N LEU A 17 9.15 -5.70 -2.14
CA LEU A 17 9.82 -6.27 -3.31
C LEU A 17 8.96 -6.14 -4.57
N GLY A 18 7.65 -6.41 -4.46
CA GLY A 18 6.70 -6.22 -5.56
C GLY A 18 6.70 -4.80 -6.11
N LEU A 19 6.68 -3.79 -5.22
CA LEU A 19 6.76 -2.38 -5.59
C LEU A 19 8.10 -2.00 -6.24
N ALA A 20 9.21 -2.59 -5.78
CA ALA A 20 10.54 -2.32 -6.34
C ALA A 20 10.70 -2.87 -7.76
N PHE A 21 10.22 -4.09 -8.01
CA PHE A 21 10.42 -4.80 -9.28
C PHE A 21 9.32 -4.54 -10.33
N HIS A 22 8.06 -4.34 -9.92
CA HIS A 22 6.94 -4.25 -10.86
C HIS A 22 6.60 -2.80 -11.19
N ARG A 23 7.47 -2.18 -11.99
CA ARG A 23 7.43 -0.75 -12.40
C ARG A 23 6.70 -0.48 -13.71
N THR A 24 6.11 -1.47 -14.38
CA THR A 24 5.56 -1.27 -15.73
C THR A 24 4.19 -0.60 -15.69
N HIS A 25 3.28 -1.10 -14.87
CA HIS A 25 1.93 -0.55 -14.74
C HIS A 25 1.73 0.16 -13.40
N LEU A 26 1.10 1.34 -13.44
CA LEU A 26 0.81 2.08 -12.21
C LEU A 26 -0.24 1.37 -11.33
N ILE A 27 -1.14 0.57 -11.93
CA ILE A 27 -2.11 -0.27 -11.20
C ILE A 27 -1.40 -1.28 -10.28
N SER A 28 -0.35 -1.95 -10.75
CA SER A 28 0.34 -2.95 -9.93
C SER A 28 1.05 -2.33 -8.74
N ILE A 29 1.52 -1.08 -8.87
CA ILE A 29 2.13 -0.33 -7.78
C ILE A 29 1.08 0.03 -6.73
N LEU A 30 -0.09 0.51 -7.16
CA LEU A 30 -1.21 0.80 -6.25
C LEU A 30 -1.64 -0.45 -5.46
N LEU A 31 -1.71 -1.60 -6.14
CA LEU A 31 -2.09 -2.86 -5.50
C LEU A 31 -1.03 -3.36 -4.50
N CYS A 32 0.26 -3.14 -4.79
CA CYS A 32 1.34 -3.42 -3.84
C CYS A 32 1.26 -2.50 -2.60
N LEU A 33 0.97 -1.21 -2.79
CA LEU A 33 0.79 -0.26 -1.68
C LEU A 33 -0.40 -0.65 -0.79
N GLU A 34 -1.54 -1.02 -1.37
CA GLU A 34 -2.69 -1.53 -0.63
C GLU A 34 -2.34 -2.76 0.21
N SER A 35 -1.56 -3.70 -0.36
CA SER A 35 -1.11 -4.88 0.38
C SER A 35 -0.17 -4.55 1.56
N MET A 36 0.67 -3.50 1.45
CA MET A 36 1.47 -3.01 2.56
C MET A 36 0.60 -2.43 3.67
N MET A 37 -0.37 -1.57 3.31
CA MET A 37 -1.28 -0.93 4.28
C MET A 37 -2.12 -1.96 5.01
N LEU A 38 -2.59 -3.00 4.31
CA LEU A 38 -3.31 -4.12 4.92
C LEU A 38 -2.44 -4.89 5.91
N SER A 39 -1.16 -5.14 5.59
CA SER A 39 -0.23 -5.81 6.52
C SER A 39 -0.02 -4.98 7.80
N MET A 40 0.08 -3.66 7.68
CA MET A 40 0.20 -2.73 8.81
C MET A 40 -1.07 -2.70 9.66
N TYR A 41 -2.24 -2.79 9.04
CA TYR A 41 -3.53 -2.89 9.74
C TYR A 41 -3.60 -4.15 10.60
N ILE A 42 -3.18 -5.29 10.05
CA ILE A 42 -3.14 -6.57 10.77
C ILE A 42 -2.18 -6.47 11.96
N ALA A 43 -1.00 -5.86 11.80
CA ALA A 43 -0.05 -5.67 12.90
C ALA A 43 -0.62 -4.78 14.02
N LEU A 44 -1.20 -3.63 13.66
CA LEU A 44 -1.77 -2.67 14.61
C LEU A 44 -3.01 -3.21 15.35
N SER A 45 -3.82 -4.06 14.71
CA SER A 45 -4.99 -4.68 15.33
C SER A 45 -4.63 -5.86 16.25
N LEU A 46 -3.53 -6.56 15.98
CA LEU A 46 -3.07 -7.69 16.80
C LEU A 46 -2.19 -7.29 17.99
N TRP A 47 -1.47 -6.17 17.89
CA TRP A 47 -0.61 -5.65 18.96
C TRP A 47 -1.27 -5.52 20.34
N PRO A 48 -2.51 -5.01 20.45
CA PRO A 48 -3.21 -4.86 21.73
C PRO A 48 -3.56 -6.20 22.37
N ILE A 49 -3.97 -7.16 21.53
CA ILE A 49 -4.33 -8.51 21.95
C ILE A 49 -3.10 -9.20 22.56
N GLN A 50 -1.92 -8.95 22.00
CA GLN A 50 -0.66 -9.53 22.48
C GLN A 50 -0.15 -8.87 23.77
N THR A 51 -0.37 -7.57 23.94
CA THR A 51 0.09 -6.82 25.13
C THR A 51 -0.91 -6.81 26.28
N GLN A 52 -2.10 -7.42 26.08
CA GLN A 52 -3.24 -7.38 27.02
C GLN A 52 -3.59 -5.94 27.45
N THR A 53 -3.30 -4.96 26.60
CA THR A 53 -3.61 -3.56 26.85
C THR A 53 -4.93 -3.21 26.18
N ALA A 54 -5.75 -2.40 26.86
CA ALA A 54 -6.94 -1.82 26.26
C ALA A 54 -6.50 -0.76 25.23
N SER A 55 -6.22 -1.18 24.00
CA SER A 55 -5.98 -0.24 22.91
C SER A 55 -7.26 0.42 22.44
N SER A 56 -7.15 1.66 21.98
CA SER A 56 -8.16 2.29 21.15
C SER A 56 -8.21 1.62 19.77
N THR A 57 -9.31 0.95 19.44
CA THR A 57 -9.62 0.46 18.08
C THR A 57 -9.64 1.57 17.02
N LEU A 58 -9.67 2.83 17.46
CA LEU A 58 -9.63 4.03 16.64
C LEU A 58 -8.34 4.16 15.81
N MET A 59 -7.18 3.72 16.31
CA MET A 59 -5.90 3.86 15.59
C MET A 59 -5.85 3.04 14.29
N PRO A 60 -6.13 1.72 14.30
CA PRO A 60 -6.20 0.93 13.07
C PRO A 60 -7.24 1.46 12.06
N ILE A 61 -8.39 1.96 12.55
CA ILE A 61 -9.48 2.47 11.69
C ILE A 61 -9.08 3.79 11.02
N LEU A 62 -8.46 4.72 11.76
CA LEU A 62 -7.96 5.97 11.18
C LEU A 62 -6.90 5.69 10.12
N MET A 63 -6.01 4.73 10.36
CA MET A 63 -4.99 4.33 9.38
C MET A 63 -5.63 3.82 8.07
N LEU A 64 -6.67 2.97 8.15
CA LEU A 64 -7.42 2.54 6.97
C LEU A 64 -8.15 3.68 6.24
N ALA A 65 -8.64 4.68 6.97
CA ALA A 65 -9.27 5.84 6.34
C ALA A 65 -8.27 6.63 5.50
N PHE A 66 -7.06 6.88 6.04
CA PHE A 66 -5.99 7.54 5.28
C PHE A 66 -5.49 6.68 4.11
N SER A 67 -5.41 5.35 4.27
CA SER A 67 -5.02 4.47 3.17
C SER A 67 -6.00 4.53 1.99
N ALA A 68 -7.30 4.55 2.27
CA ALA A 68 -8.33 4.70 1.24
C ALA A 68 -8.25 6.06 0.53
N CYS A 69 -7.89 7.13 1.25
CA CYS A 69 -7.65 8.43 0.64
C CYS A 69 -6.44 8.41 -0.29
N GLU A 70 -5.31 7.84 0.15
CA GLU A 70 -4.11 7.68 -0.69
C GLU A 70 -4.41 6.87 -1.95
N ALA A 71 -5.10 5.75 -1.82
CA ALA A 71 -5.52 4.93 -2.95
C ALA A 71 -6.44 5.68 -3.92
N GLY A 72 -7.39 6.45 -3.39
CA GLY A 72 -8.27 7.31 -4.20
C GLY A 72 -7.49 8.36 -5.00
N THR A 73 -6.50 9.01 -4.39
CA THR A 73 -5.62 9.95 -5.10
C THR A 73 -4.73 9.25 -6.13
N GLY A 74 -4.24 8.04 -5.82
CA GLY A 74 -3.44 7.23 -6.74
C GLY A 74 -4.23 6.79 -7.99
N LEU A 75 -5.49 6.39 -7.81
CA LEU A 75 -6.42 6.11 -8.90
C LEU A 75 -6.74 7.37 -9.73
N ALA A 76 -6.90 8.53 -9.09
CA ALA A 76 -7.10 9.79 -9.82
C ALA A 76 -5.91 10.13 -10.73
N ILE A 77 -4.68 9.89 -10.26
CA ILE A 77 -3.46 10.06 -11.05
C ILE A 77 -3.43 9.07 -12.22
N LEU A 78 -3.83 7.81 -12.01
CA LEU A 78 -3.96 6.81 -13.07
C LEU A 78 -4.93 7.26 -14.17
N VAL A 79 -6.08 7.81 -13.80
CA VAL A 79 -7.05 8.35 -14.77
C VAL A 79 -6.47 9.56 -15.52
N ALA A 80 -5.70 10.42 -14.85
CA ALA A 80 -5.03 11.53 -15.51
C ALA A 80 -3.93 11.06 -16.48
N SER A 81 -3.17 10.03 -16.13
CA SER A 81 -2.09 9.48 -16.97
C SER A 81 -2.61 8.78 -18.20
N THR A 82 -3.68 8.00 -18.06
CA THR A 82 -4.37 7.35 -19.20
C THR A 82 -4.95 8.37 -20.18
N ARG A 83 -5.53 9.47 -19.68
CA ARG A 83 -6.07 10.54 -20.55
C ARG A 83 -5.00 11.32 -21.30
N THR A 84 -3.81 11.50 -20.71
CA THR A 84 -2.72 12.29 -21.31
C THR A 84 -1.80 11.48 -22.21
N HIS A 85 -1.46 10.25 -21.82
CA HIS A 85 -0.47 9.41 -22.51
C HIS A 85 -1.07 8.13 -23.12
N GLY A 86 -2.38 7.92 -23.01
CA GLY A 86 -3.10 6.79 -23.61
C GLY A 86 -2.78 5.42 -23.02
N SER A 87 -1.90 5.32 -22.01
CA SER A 87 -1.52 4.06 -21.38
C SER A 87 -1.15 4.23 -19.90
N ASP A 88 -1.28 3.15 -19.13
CA ASP A 88 -0.88 3.05 -17.72
C ASP A 88 0.64 2.84 -17.53
N HIS A 89 1.42 2.96 -18.60
CA HIS A 89 2.83 2.58 -18.60
C HIS A 89 3.70 3.71 -18.03
N LEU A 90 4.43 3.43 -16.95
CA LEU A 90 5.26 4.44 -16.27
C LEU A 90 6.38 5.01 -17.13
N HIS A 91 6.83 4.26 -18.14
CA HIS A 91 7.86 4.71 -19.09
C HIS A 91 7.44 5.94 -19.92
N ASN A 92 6.14 6.24 -20.00
CA ASN A 92 5.65 7.39 -20.74
C ASN A 92 5.91 8.72 -20.01
N PHE A 93 6.23 8.70 -18.71
CA PHE A 93 6.51 9.89 -17.90
C PHE A 93 7.96 10.38 -17.99
N ASN A 94 8.51 10.51 -19.21
CA ASN A 94 9.90 10.93 -19.38
C ASN A 94 10.10 12.43 -19.69
N LEU A 95 9.02 13.22 -19.67
CA LEU A 95 9.05 14.65 -20.03
C LEU A 95 9.85 15.52 -19.04
N LEU A 96 10.07 15.05 -17.80
CA LEU A 96 10.80 15.75 -16.75
C LEU A 96 12.31 15.42 -16.73
N GLN A 97 12.81 14.63 -17.69
CA GLN A 97 14.24 14.32 -17.81
C GLN A 97 15.02 15.43 -18.56
N CYS A 98 14.33 16.46 -19.04
CA CYS A 98 14.93 17.67 -19.62
C CYS A 98 15.40 18.64 -18.53
#